data_AF-A0A932N340-F1
#
_entry.id   AF-A0A932N340-F1
#
_cell.length_a   1.000
_cell.length_b   1.000
_cell.length_c   1.000
_cell.angle_alpha   90.00
_cell.angle_beta   90.00
_cell.angle_gamma   90.00
#
_symmetry.space_group_name_H-M   'P 1'
#
loop_
_entity.id
_entity.type
_entity.pdbx_description
1 polymer ?
#
loop_
_entity_poly.entity_id
_entity_poly.type
_entity_poly.pdbx_seq_one_letter_code
_entity_poly.pdbx_strand_id
1 'polypeptide(L)' 'MTVTVRLTDGGSDEYMRFGDAYVKHSDGSLDIVRTGSKEPHSYSAAEWTDVEGDQRKHKKAAFWR' A
#
# COMPACT_ATOMS: atom_id res chain seq x y z
N MET A 1 -9.05 -0.06 10.77
CA MET A 1 -8.07 0.91 10.26
C MET A 1 -8.39 1.17 8.81
N THR A 2 -8.27 2.41 8.34
CA THR A 2 -8.45 2.81 6.94
C THR A 2 -7.08 3.04 6.32
N VAL A 3 -6.90 2.65 5.06
CA VAL A 3 -5.71 3.03 4.27
C VAL A 3 -6.11 4.17 3.34
N THR A 4 -5.37 5.27 3.38
CA THR A 4 -5.62 6.46 2.54
C THR A 4 -4.38 6.73 1.70
N VAL A 5 -4.52 6.70 0.38
CA VAL A 5 -3.46 7.00 -0.58
C VAL A 5 -3.68 8.41 -1.11
N ARG A 6 -2.68 9.28 -1.01
CA ARG A 6 -2.68 10.60 -1.63
C ARG A 6 -2.09 10.51 -3.02
N LEU A 7 -2.86 10.94 -4.02
CA LEU A 7 -2.49 10.88 -5.42
C LEU A 7 -1.72 12.14 -5.84
N THR A 8 -0.92 12.01 -6.89
CA THR A 8 -0.13 13.13 -7.44
C THR A 8 -0.99 14.24 -8.05
N ASP A 9 -2.20 13.89 -8.51
CA ASP A 9 -3.17 14.84 -9.04
C ASP A 9 -3.91 15.66 -7.96
N GLY A 10 -3.59 15.43 -6.68
CA GLY A 10 -4.22 16.07 -5.53
C GLY A 10 -5.45 15.32 -5.01
N GLY A 11 -5.83 14.20 -5.63
CA GLY A 11 -6.88 13.31 -5.15
C GLY A 11 -6.43 12.43 -3.99
N SER A 12 -7.38 11.67 -3.45
CA SER A 12 -7.09 10.63 -2.47
C SER A 12 -8.02 9.43 -2.64
N ASP A 13 -7.44 8.24 -2.61
CA ASP A 13 -8.17 6.98 -2.60
C ASP A 13 -8.21 6.41 -1.19
N GLU A 14 -9.41 6.06 -0.74
CA GLU A 14 -9.65 5.51 0.60
C GLU A 14 -10.09 4.05 0.56
N TYR A 15 -9.37 3.22 1.31
CA TYR A 15 -9.59 1.79 1.46
C TYR A 15 -10.05 1.52 2.89
N MET A 16 -11.36 1.44 3.06
CA MET A 16 -12.02 1.48 4.36
C MET A 16 -12.28 0.09 4.97
N ARG A 17 -11.85 -1.01 4.33
CA ARG A 17 -12.13 -2.34 4.89
C ARG A 17 -11.12 -2.68 5.97
N PHE A 18 -11.63 -3.26 7.06
CA PHE A 18 -10.78 -3.79 8.11
C PHE A 18 -9.86 -4.88 7.55
N GLY A 19 -8.55 -4.72 7.76
CA GLY A 19 -7.52 -5.61 7.26
C GLY A 19 -6.90 -5.19 5.93
N ASP A 20 -7.41 -4.12 5.28
CA ASP A 20 -6.71 -3.51 4.16
C ASP A 20 -5.36 -2.96 4.65
N ALA A 21 -4.31 -3.21 3.87
CA ALA A 21 -2.96 -2.81 4.20
C ALA A 21 -2.21 -2.41 2.94
N TYR A 22 -1.20 -1.55 3.07
CA TYR A 22 -0.35 -1.16 1.96
C TYR A 22 1.05 -1.76 2.04
N VAL A 23 1.71 -1.88 0.88
CA VAL A 23 3.08 -2.32 0.71
C VAL A 23 3.81 -1.29 -0.15
N LYS A 24 4.83 -0.64 0.43
CA LYS A 24 5.76 0.21 -0.33
C LYS A 24 6.87 -0.66 -0.89
N HIS A 25 7.04 -0.64 -2.20
CA HIS A 25 8.11 -1.36 -2.88
C HIS A 25 9.34 -0.47 -3.03
N SER A 26 10.50 -1.11 -3.18
CA SER A 26 11.79 -0.40 -3.32
C SER A 26 11.93 0.34 -4.66
N ASP A 27 11.14 -0.03 -5.66
CA ASP A 27 11.06 0.65 -6.96
C ASP A 27 10.17 1.91 -6.93
N GLY A 28 9.57 2.23 -5.78
CA GLY A 28 8.69 3.37 -5.57
C GLY A 28 7.22 3.07 -5.86
N SER A 29 6.86 1.86 -6.32
CA SER A 29 5.46 1.47 -6.46
C SER A 29 4.81 1.20 -5.09
N LEU A 30 3.48 1.28 -5.07
CA LEU A 30 2.66 1.06 -3.89
C LEU A 30 1.57 0.05 -4.20
N ASP A 31 1.50 -1.03 -3.45
CA ASP A 31 0.42 -2.01 -3.55
C ASP A 31 -0.52 -1.91 -2.35
N ILE A 32 -1.82 -1.86 -2.62
CA ILE A 32 -2.87 -1.98 -1.63
C ILE A 32 -3.43 -3.39 -1.63
N VAL A 33 -3.15 -4.11 -0.56
CA VAL A 33 -3.69 -5.44 -0.31
C VAL A 33 -5.05 -5.30 0.34
N ARG A 34 -6.11 -5.49 -0.44
CA ARG A 34 -7.49 -5.42 0.05
C ARG A 34 -7.97 -6.76 0.57
N THR A 35 -8.60 -6.75 1.74
CA THR A 35 -9.21 -7.94 2.32
C THR A 35 -10.39 -8.41 1.46
N GLY A 36 -10.32 -9.68 1.03
CA GLY A 36 -11.31 -10.30 0.15
C GLY A 36 -11.09 -10.03 -1.35
N SER A 37 -10.01 -9.36 -1.73
CA SER A 37 -9.56 -9.27 -3.12
C SER A 37 -8.42 -10.25 -3.37
N LYS A 38 -8.43 -10.95 -4.51
CA LYS A 38 -7.34 -11.85 -4.89
C LYS A 38 -6.11 -11.09 -5.37
N GLU A 39 -6.32 -9.93 -5.99
CA GLU A 39 -5.28 -9.11 -6.57
C GLU A 39 -5.13 -7.81 -5.77
N PRO A 40 -3.88 -7.36 -5.52
CA PRO A 40 -3.64 -6.04 -4.96
C PRO A 40 -4.01 -4.95 -5.98
N HIS A 41 -4.28 -3.75 -5.46
CA HIS A 41 -4.39 -2.57 -6.30
C HIS A 41 -3.06 -1.83 -6.30
N SER A 42 -2.45 -1.66 -7.48
CA SER A 42 -1.09 -1.14 -7.61
C SER A 42 -1.09 0.29 -8.15
N TYR A 43 -0.25 1.13 -7.54
CA TYR A 43 0.10 2.46 -8.01
C TYR A 43 1.57 2.48 -8.41
N SER A 44 1.88 3.06 -9.58
CA SER A 44 3.25 3.39 -9.96
C SER A 44 3.79 4.55 -9.12
N ALA A 45 5.12 4.70 -9.07
CA ALA A 45 5.77 5.77 -8.32
C ALA A 45 5.35 7.20 -8.72
N ALA A 46 4.75 7.37 -9.91
CA ALA A 46 4.26 8.66 -10.39
C ALA A 46 2.80 8.96 -10.00
N GLU A 47 2.03 7.93 -9.61
CA GLU A 47 0.59 8.05 -9.36
C GLU A 47 0.24 8.47 -7.93
N TRP A 48 1.15 8.25 -6.98
CA TRP A 48 0.92 8.54 -5.56
C TRP A 48 2.07 9.35 -4.95
N THR A 49 1.76 10.07 -3.88
CA THR A 49 2.70 10.94 -3.15
C THR A 49 2.87 10.55 -1.70
N ASP A 50 1.78 10.14 -1.04
CA ASP A 50 1.82 9.68 0.34
C ASP A 50 0.78 8.59 0.60
N VAL A 51 0.96 7.83 1.67
CA VAL A 51 -0.01 6.83 2.11
C VAL A 51 0.00 6.72 3.62
N GLU A 52 -1.20 6.76 4.19
CA GLU A 52 -1.48 6.62 5.61
C GLU A 52 -2.26 5.32 5.86
N GLY A 53 -2.02 4.67 7.00
CA GLY A 53 -2.74 3.45 7.41
C GLY A 53 -1.81 2.28 7.76
N ASP A 54 -2.36 1.07 7.66
CA ASP A 54 -1.63 -0.15 8.05
C ASP A 54 -0.63 -0.56 6.96
N GLN A 55 0.66 -0.49 7.28
CA GLN A 55 1.70 -1.03 6.41
C GLN A 55 1.88 -2.53 6.65
N ARG A 56 1.75 -3.35 5.60
CA ARG A 56 2.21 -4.74 5.63
C ARG A 56 3.73 -4.72 5.66
N LYS A 57 4.31 -4.96 6.85
CA LYS A 57 5.76 -5.11 6.99
C LYS A 57 6.20 -6.31 6.13
N HIS A 58 6.98 -6.06 5.09
CA HIS A 58 7.81 -7.12 4.53
C HIS A 58 8.66 -7.63 5.70
N LYS A 59 8.46 -8.89 6.11
CA LYS A 59 9.51 -9.59 6.82
C LYS A 59 10.68 -9.60 5.85
N LYS A 60 11.66 -8.70 6.02
CA LYS A 60 13.01 -8.95 5.53
C LYS A 60 13.30 -10.37 6.01
N ALA A 61 13.47 -11.31 5.08
CA ALA A 61 13.92 -12.64 5.41
C ALA A 61 15.08 -12.45 6.38
N ALA A 62 14.89 -12.91 7.62
CA ALA A 62 15.93 -12.86 8.62
C ALA A 62 17.06 -13.68 8.03
N PHE A 63 18.07 -12.96 7.55
CA PHE A 63 19.32 -13.52 7.11
C PHE A 63 19.99 -14.06 8.37
N TRP A 64 19.80 -15.36 8.64
CA TRP A 64 20.62 -16.07 9.61
C TRP A 64 21.02 -17.45 9.05
N ARG A 65 22.26 -17.43 8.52
CA ARG A 65 23.33 -18.43 8.56
C ARG A 65 23.09 -19.83 7.99
#